data_AF-A0A937A760-F1
#
_entry.id   AF-A0A937A760-F1
#
_cell.length_a   1.000
_cell.length_b   1.000
_cell.length_c   1.000
_cell.angle_alpha   90.00
_cell.angle_beta   90.00
_cell.angle_gamma   90.00
#
_symmetry.space_group_name_H-M   'P 1'
#
loop_
_entity.id
_entity.type
_entity.pdbx_description
1 polymer ?
#
loop_
_entity_poly.entity_id
_entity_poly.type
_entity_poly.pdbx_seq_one_letter_code
_entity_poly.pdbx_strand_id
1 'polypeptide(L)'
;MHKITLEQEFNARQLTHKYKDIWDRGIHLFTINDQNRDFYYSIFYVDMLFAEVIYNKLTGDIITIKSFSDKAKIMYYLREDFS
;
A
#
# COMPACT_ATOMS: atom_id res chain seq x y z
N MET A 1 32.51 9.68 12.36
CA MET A 1 31.45 8.78 11.87
C MET A 1 30.11 9.30 12.35
N HIS A 2 29.29 9.87 11.46
CA HIS A 2 27.89 10.16 11.79
C HIS A 2 27.14 8.83 11.87
N LYS A 3 26.45 8.55 12.99
CA LYS A 3 25.54 7.41 13.09
C LYS A 3 24.32 7.71 12.24
N ILE A 4 24.16 6.97 11.14
CA ILE A 4 22.97 7.03 10.30
C ILE A 4 21.82 6.46 11.14
N THR A 5 20.70 7.18 11.23
CA THR A 5 19.52 6.69 11.94
C THR A 5 18.77 5.68 11.08
N LEU A 6 18.01 4.76 11.70
CA LEU A 6 17.14 3.81 10.98
C LEU A 6 16.20 4.51 9.99
N GLU A 7 15.78 5.72 10.34
CA GLU A 7 14.91 6.56 9.53
C GLU A 7 15.63 7.14 8.30
N GLN A 8 16.91 7.50 8.44
CA GLN A 8 17.76 7.93 7.32
C GLN A 8 18.08 6.77 6.38
N GLU A 9 18.33 5.56 6.91
CA GLU A 9 18.50 4.35 6.10
C GLU A 9 17.20 3.98 5.38
N PHE A 10 16.05 4.07 6.06
CA PHE A 10 14.75 3.88 5.44
C PHE A 10 14.51 4.91 4.34
N ASN A 11 14.81 6.19 4.56
CA ASN A 11 14.62 7.25 3.57
C ASN A 11 15.55 7.13 2.35
N ALA A 12 16.74 6.56 2.51
CA ALA A 12 17.72 6.37 1.43
C ALA A 12 17.42 5.20 0.48
N ARG A 13 16.55 4.26 0.85
CA ARG A 13 16.16 3.14 -0.04
C ARG A 13 15.36 3.66 -1.25
N GLN A 14 15.40 2.95 -2.37
CA GLN A 14 14.46 3.23 -3.47
C GLN A 14 13.03 2.91 -3.01
N LEU A 15 12.06 3.78 -3.35
CA LEU A 15 10.65 3.64 -2.95
C LEU A 15 10.15 2.20 -3.16
N THR A 16 10.43 1.64 -4.33
CA THR A 16 10.01 0.29 -4.72
C THR A 16 10.48 -0.76 -3.71
N HIS A 17 11.73 -0.69 -3.23
CA HIS A 17 12.25 -1.65 -2.25
C HIS A 17 11.64 -1.46 -0.85
N LYS A 18 11.42 -0.20 -0.41
CA LYS A 18 10.77 0.08 0.89
C LYS A 18 9.37 -0.50 0.95
N TYR A 19 8.62 -0.28 -0.13
CA TYR A 19 7.22 -0.63 -0.18
C TYR A 19 7.00 -2.10 -0.54
N LYS A 20 7.96 -2.75 -1.22
CA LYS A 20 7.93 -4.19 -1.47
C LYS A 20 8.02 -5.00 -0.19
N ASP A 21 8.92 -4.66 0.74
CA ASP A 21 9.02 -5.35 2.04
C ASP A 21 7.70 -5.26 2.83
N ILE A 22 7.05 -4.09 2.80
CA ILE A 22 5.76 -3.86 3.47
C ILE A 22 4.63 -4.63 2.74
N TRP A 23 4.64 -4.62 1.41
CA TRP A 23 3.70 -5.34 0.55
C TRP A 23 3.76 -6.85 0.75
N ASP A 24 4.97 -7.42 0.82
CA ASP A 24 5.20 -8.85 0.98
C ASP A 24 4.83 -9.33 2.40
N ARG A 25 4.94 -8.46 3.41
CA ARG A 25 4.50 -8.74 4.79
C ARG A 25 3.00 -8.54 5.02
N GLY A 26 2.35 -7.82 4.13
CA GLY A 26 0.96 -7.40 4.26
C GLY A 26 -0.06 -8.49 3.96
N ILE A 27 -1.20 -8.45 4.63
CA ILE A 27 -2.38 -9.26 4.27
C ILE A 27 -3.20 -8.49 3.25
N HIS A 28 -3.19 -8.95 2.00
CA HIS A 28 -3.95 -8.37 0.89
C HIS A 28 -5.43 -8.69 1.07
N LEU A 29 -6.24 -7.68 1.38
CA LEU A 29 -7.66 -7.87 1.66
C LEU A 29 -8.49 -7.83 0.38
N PHE A 30 -8.22 -6.83 -0.46
CA PHE A 30 -8.89 -6.67 -1.74
C PHE A 30 -8.05 -5.89 -2.73
N THR A 31 -8.32 -6.14 -4.01
CA THR A 31 -7.74 -5.42 -5.14
C THR A 31 -8.85 -5.03 -6.09
N ILE A 32 -9.00 -3.72 -6.31
CA ILE A 32 -9.94 -3.15 -7.25
C ILE A 32 -9.24 -3.02 -8.61
N ASN A 33 -9.82 -3.65 -9.61
CA ASN A 33 -9.40 -3.57 -11.00
C ASN A 33 -10.30 -2.60 -11.78
N ASP A 34 -9.95 -1.31 -11.79
CA ASP A 34 -10.61 -0.33 -12.67
C ASP A 34 -10.12 -0.52 -14.11
N GLN A 35 -10.93 -1.12 -14.99
CA GLN A 35 -10.54 -1.43 -16.37
C GLN A 35 -10.13 -0.20 -17.21
N ASN A 36 -10.50 1.01 -16.78
CA ASN A 36 -10.18 2.25 -17.50
C ASN A 36 -8.85 2.87 -17.08
N ARG A 37 -8.12 2.26 -16.14
CA ARG A 37 -6.86 2.79 -15.60
C ARG A 37 -5.73 1.77 -15.69
N ASP A 38 -4.50 2.27 -15.82
CA ASP A 38 -3.27 1.46 -15.91
C ASP A 38 -2.69 1.08 -14.52
N PHE A 39 -3.46 1.28 -13.46
CA PHE A 39 -3.07 0.91 -12.09
C PHE A 39 -4.18 0.17 -11.35
N TYR A 40 -3.77 -0.72 -10.46
CA TYR A 40 -4.61 -1.37 -9.47
C TYR A 40 -4.66 -0.54 -8.19
N TYR A 41 -5.80 -0.59 -7.50
CA TYR A 41 -5.92 -0.15 -6.12
C TYR A 41 -6.01 -1.39 -5.24
N SER A 42 -5.18 -1.51 -4.22
CA SER A 42 -5.29 -2.58 -3.23
C SER A 42 -5.40 -2.00 -1.84
N ILE A 43 -6.24 -2.62 -1.01
CA ILE A 43 -6.25 -2.37 0.42
C ILE A 43 -5.70 -3.60 1.10
N PHE A 44 -4.72 -3.37 1.97
CA PHE A 44 -4.04 -4.44 2.70
C PHE A 44 -3.81 -4.04 4.15
N TYR A 45 -3.66 -5.05 5.00
CA TYR A 45 -3.46 -4.90 6.44
C TYR A 45 -2.02 -5.27 6.80
N VAL A 46 -1.32 -4.37 7.48
CA VAL A 46 0.07 -4.56 7.91
C VAL A 46 0.29 -3.91 9.26
N ASP A 47 0.92 -4.63 10.19
CA ASP A 47 1.30 -4.12 11.52
C ASP A 47 0.17 -3.35 12.25
N MET A 48 -1.05 -3.92 12.24
CA MET A 48 -2.27 -3.33 12.82
C MET A 48 -2.81 -2.07 12.14
N LEU A 49 -2.28 -1.72 10.97
CA LEU A 49 -2.72 -0.60 10.14
C LEU A 49 -3.29 -1.11 8.83
N PHE A 50 -4.27 -0.39 8.31
CA PHE A 50 -4.74 -0.58 6.94
C PHE A 50 -4.07 0.44 6.04
N ALA A 51 -3.75 0.04 4.81
CA ALA A 51 -3.16 0.95 3.83
C ALA A 51 -3.73 0.70 2.43
N GLU A 52 -3.84 1.77 1.65
CA GLU A 52 -4.22 1.78 0.23
C GLU A 52 -2.92 1.82 -0.54
N VAL A 53 -2.78 0.92 -1.50
CA VAL A 53 -1.68 0.90 -2.44
C VAL A 53 -2.24 1.13 -3.81
N ILE A 54 -1.58 2.02 -4.55
CA ILE A 54 -1.76 2.12 -5.99
C ILE A 54 -0.50 1.53 -6.60
N TYR A 55 -0.65 0.55 -7.48
CA TYR A 55 0.47 -0.07 -8.17
C TYR A 55 0.15 -0.28 -9.66
N ASN A 56 1.17 -0.21 -10.50
CA ASN A 56 1.03 -0.30 -11.94
C ASN A 56 0.57 -1.72 -12.34
N LYS A 57 -0.40 -1.83 -13.25
CA LYS A 57 -0.92 -3.14 -13.69
C LYS A 57 0.09 -3.93 -14.53
N LEU A 58 0.89 -3.23 -15.33
CA LEU A 58 1.81 -3.81 -16.30
C LEU A 58 3.13 -4.20 -15.64
N THR A 59 3.65 -3.36 -14.75
CA THR A 59 4.98 -3.58 -14.13
C THR A 59 4.89 -4.12 -12.70
N GLY A 60 3.75 -3.98 -12.03
CA GLY A 60 3.62 -4.31 -10.60
C GLY A 60 4.30 -3.30 -9.67
N ASP A 61 4.88 -2.22 -10.20
CA ASP A 61 5.58 -1.23 -9.39
C ASP A 61 4.60 -0.44 -8.51
N ILE A 62 4.95 -0.32 -7.23
CA ILE A 62 4.18 0.46 -6.27
C ILE A 62 4.35 1.95 -6.57
N ILE A 63 3.25 2.61 -6.91
CA ILE A 63 3.18 4.03 -7.24
C ILE A 63 3.02 4.85 -5.96
N THR A 64 2.14 4.41 -5.05
CA THR A 64 1.94 5.08 -3.75
C THR A 64 1.37 4.12 -2.70
N ILE A 65 1.68 4.38 -1.43
CA ILE A 65 1.04 3.77 -0.27
C ILE A 65 0.51 4.88 0.64
N LYS A 66 -0.77 4.81 1.01
CA LYS A 66 -1.42 5.71 1.95
C LYS A 66 -2.01 4.91 3.09
N SER A 67 -1.50 5.12 4.31
CA SER A 67 -2.07 4.50 5.52
C SER A 67 -3.43 5.12 5.86
N PHE A 68 -4.41 4.29 6.21
CA PHE A 68 -5.63 4.70 6.89
C PHE A 68 -5.43 4.66 8.39
N SER A 69 -5.70 5.79 9.01
CA SER A 69 -6.08 5.85 10.42
C SER A 69 -7.60 5.73 10.60
N ASP A 70 -8.40 5.87 9.53
CA ASP A 70 -9.86 5.98 9.63
C ASP A 70 -10.60 4.69 9.26
N LYS A 71 -11.15 4.03 10.29
CA LYS A 71 -11.98 2.83 10.21
C LYS A 71 -13.26 3.03 9.38
N ALA A 72 -13.82 4.23 9.33
CA ALA A 72 -15.06 4.51 8.60
C ALA A 72 -14.88 4.34 7.09
N LYS A 73 -13.73 4.77 6.56
CA LYS A 73 -13.41 4.67 5.13
C LYS A 73 -13.28 3.22 4.67
N ILE A 74 -12.68 2.35 5.51
CA ILE A 74 -12.58 0.91 5.24
C ILE A 74 -13.96 0.27 5.20
N MET A 75 -14.81 0.58 6.19
CA MET A 75 -16.16 0.03 6.26
C MET A 75 -17.03 0.47 5.08
N TYR A 76 -16.79 1.65 4.51
CA TYR A 76 -17.44 2.11 3.28
C TYR A 76 -17.06 1.21 2.10
N TYR A 77 -15.75 1.03 1.83
CA TYR A 77 -15.31 0.17 0.72
C TYR A 77 -15.77 -1.28 0.87
N LEU A 78 -15.70 -1.85 2.08
CA LEU A 78 -16.17 -3.22 2.33
C LEU A 78 -17.68 -3.39 2.22
N ARG A 79 -18.48 -2.32 2.28
CA ARG A 79 -19.93 -2.40 2.11
C ARG A 79 -20.33 -2.25 0.65
N GLU A 80 -19.77 -1.27 -0.04
CA GLU A 80 -20.18 -0.91 -1.40
C GLU A 80 -19.65 -1.88 -2.46
N ASP A 81 -18.50 -2.54 -2.26
CA ASP A 81 -17.98 -3.54 -3.23
C ASP A 81 -18.66 -4.92 -3.11
N PHE A 82 -19.44 -5.17 -2.04
CA PHE A 82 -20.11 -6.46 -1.79
C PHE A 82 -21.65 -6.37 -1.87
N SER A 83 -22.19 -5.24 -2.32
CA SER A 83 -23.61 -5.02 -2.62
C SER A 83 -23.85 -4.88 -4.12
#